data_AF-A0A8S9XR83-F1
#
_entry.id   AF-A0A8S9XR83-F1
#
_cell.length_a   1.000
_cell.length_b   1.000
_cell.length_c   1.000
_cell.angle_alpha   90.00
_cell.angle_beta   90.00
_cell.angle_gamma   90.00
#
_symmetry.space_group_name_H-M   'P 1'
#
loop_
_entity.id
_entity.type
_entity.pdbx_description
1 polymer ?
#
loop_
_entity_poly.entity_id
_entity_poly.type
_entity_poly.pdbx_seq_one_letter_code
_entity_poly.pdbx_strand_id
1 'polypeptide(L)'
;MKKTRWWSVEVQEAVQVKKAAWKVYLEARTHETYGLYKIARQEVKRLVKEAKKKAWEEYALQHNLNIWDEELRKRGLRINPAKTKSMVIAREEIKHQNLRVGGELVEQVAEFKYLGATMSQSGKIKNELNARIAAGSRLFYALNRKFLSKDECRSWALTKKEYDRLQASEMKYLRKVAKKTRWDRVRNTTIRTGLKVRPMDHVIKDAQLRWLGHVVRMPNNRYPKRAHEARPEGTRPRGRRRITWRENVQEAAKERGVRRDRIEEACLDRTRWRRVLSILYTLWR
;
A
#
# COMPACT_ATOMS: atom_id res chain seq x y z
N MET A 1 6.14 49.32 20.12
CA MET A 1 6.91 48.60 19.08
C MET A 1 7.51 47.34 19.68
N LYS A 2 7.21 46.16 19.13
CA LYS A 2 7.69 44.87 19.66
C LYS A 2 9.21 44.79 19.52
N LYS A 3 9.95 44.72 20.64
CA LYS A 3 11.40 44.48 20.62
C LYS A 3 11.62 43.09 19.98
N THR A 4 12.26 43.06 18.82
CA THR A 4 12.62 41.83 18.11
C THR A 4 13.49 40.94 19.00
N ARG A 5 13.15 39.65 19.14
CA ARG A 5 13.78 38.71 20.09
C ARG A 5 15.28 38.48 19.90
N TRP A 6 15.85 38.82 18.74
CA TRP A 6 17.30 38.77 18.49
C TRP A 6 18.08 39.96 19.09
N TRP A 7 17.38 40.92 19.70
CA TRP A 7 17.96 42.14 20.29
C TRP A 7 18.44 41.90 21.74
N SER A 8 19.44 41.04 21.91
CA SER A 8 20.02 40.68 23.22
C SER A 8 20.83 41.84 23.84
N VAL A 9 21.15 41.72 25.13
CA VAL A 9 22.02 42.67 25.86
C VAL A 9 23.40 42.75 25.20
N GLU A 10 23.98 41.62 24.82
CA GLU A 10 25.27 41.53 24.09
C GLU A 10 25.26 42.31 22.76
N VAL A 11 24.18 42.19 21.98
CA VAL A 11 24.04 42.94 20.71
C VAL A 11 23.91 44.44 20.98
N GLN A 12 23.24 44.83 22.07
CA GLN A 12 23.11 46.24 22.47
C GLN A 12 24.44 46.84 22.89
N GLU A 13 25.21 46.13 23.71
CA GLU A 13 26.55 46.53 24.16
C GLU A 13 27.51 46.67 22.98
N ALA A 14 27.56 45.69 22.07
CA ALA A 14 28.40 45.78 20.88
C ALA A 14 28.02 46.98 19.98
N VAL A 15 26.72 47.29 19.86
CA VAL A 15 26.24 48.48 19.14
C VAL A 15 26.66 49.77 19.84
N GLN A 16 26.68 49.81 21.17
CA GLN A 16 27.18 50.95 21.95
C GLN A 16 28.68 51.16 21.73
N VAL A 17 29.49 50.10 21.80
CA VAL A 17 30.94 50.16 21.52
C VAL A 17 31.22 50.67 20.11
N LYS A 18 30.49 50.18 19.10
CA LYS A 18 30.59 50.67 17.72
C LYS A 18 30.23 52.17 17.61
N LYS A 19 29.19 52.62 18.32
CA LYS A 19 28.80 54.04 18.34
C LYS A 19 29.85 54.91 19.03
N ALA A 20 30.48 54.43 20.10
CA ALA A 20 31.58 55.13 20.77
C ALA A 20 32.82 55.23 19.87
N ALA A 21 33.23 54.13 19.22
CA ALA A 21 34.35 54.13 18.27
C ALA A 21 34.10 55.06 17.06
N TRP A 22 32.85 55.18 16.61
CA TRP A 22 32.49 56.13 15.55
C TRP A 22 32.63 57.60 15.99
N LYS A 23 32.27 57.93 17.23
CA LYS A 23 32.48 59.28 17.79
C LYS A 23 33.96 59.64 17.87
N VAL A 24 34.79 58.71 18.40
CA VAL A 24 36.24 58.89 18.50
C VAL A 24 36.88 59.11 17.11
N TYR A 25 36.45 58.36 16.10
CA TYR A 25 36.91 58.59 14.72
C TYR A 25 36.47 59.95 14.16
N LEU A 26 35.23 60.39 14.43
CA LEU A 26 34.74 61.69 13.94
C LEU A 26 35.55 62.87 14.50
N GLU A 27 36.04 62.75 15.73
CA GLU A 27 36.88 63.74 16.42
C GLU A 27 38.33 63.71 15.91
N ALA A 28 38.97 62.54 15.84
CA ALA A 28 40.40 62.44 15.51
C ALA A 28 40.71 62.33 13.99
N ARG A 29 39.80 61.75 13.20
CA ARG A 29 39.91 61.48 11.75
C ARG A 29 41.21 60.79 11.30
N THR A 30 41.84 60.00 12.18
CA THR A 30 43.05 59.24 11.89
C THR A 30 42.75 57.85 11.31
N HIS A 31 43.74 57.25 10.62
CA HIS A 31 43.60 55.91 10.06
C HIS A 31 43.39 54.83 11.15
N GLU A 32 44.06 54.98 12.29
CA GLU A 32 43.98 54.04 13.42
C GLU A 32 42.59 54.04 14.07
N THR A 33 42.02 55.23 14.32
CA THR A 33 40.67 55.35 14.90
C THR A 33 39.59 54.82 13.94
N TYR A 34 39.80 54.97 12.63
CA TYR A 34 38.95 54.31 11.63
C TYR A 34 39.06 52.78 11.66
N GLY A 35 40.27 52.25 11.87
CA GLY A 35 40.52 50.81 12.05
C GLY A 35 39.74 50.23 13.23
N LEU A 36 39.75 50.90 14.37
CA LEU A 36 39.00 50.50 15.57
C LEU A 36 37.48 50.49 15.33
N TYR A 37 36.94 51.52 14.67
CA TYR A 37 35.53 51.52 14.26
C TYR A 37 35.18 50.36 13.31
N LYS A 38 36.07 50.05 12.35
CA LYS A 38 35.86 48.96 11.39
C LYS A 38 35.79 47.60 12.10
N ILE A 39 36.65 47.35 13.07
CA ILE A 39 36.64 46.13 13.90
C ILE A 39 35.32 46.05 14.68
N ALA A 40 34.93 47.11 15.40
CA ALA A 40 33.68 47.14 16.15
C ALA A 40 32.44 46.94 15.25
N ARG A 41 32.46 47.48 14.02
CA ARG A 41 31.38 47.29 13.05
C ARG A 41 31.30 45.84 12.55
N GLN A 42 32.44 45.20 12.30
CA GLN A 42 32.48 43.79 11.90
C GLN A 42 31.95 42.89 13.02
N GLU A 43 32.29 43.18 14.25
CA GLU A 43 31.83 42.42 15.42
C GLU A 43 30.31 42.54 15.63
N VAL A 44 29.75 43.76 15.53
CA VAL A 44 28.29 43.94 15.53
C VAL A 44 27.62 43.16 14.39
N LYS A 45 28.21 43.15 13.19
CA LYS A 45 27.64 42.41 12.05
C LYS A 45 27.65 40.90 12.30
N ARG A 46 28.68 40.37 12.95
CA ARG A 46 28.80 38.96 13.34
C ARG A 46 27.74 38.58 14.38
N LEU A 47 27.68 39.32 15.49
CA LEU A 47 26.74 39.07 16.58
C LEU A 47 25.28 39.18 16.13
N VAL A 48 24.94 40.18 15.32
CA VAL A 48 23.57 40.31 14.76
C VAL A 48 23.23 39.12 13.86
N LYS A 49 24.17 38.62 13.07
CA LYS A 49 23.95 37.45 12.20
C LYS A 49 23.70 36.19 13.03
N GLU A 50 24.49 35.97 14.08
CA GLU A 50 24.35 34.82 15.00
C GLU A 50 23.04 34.90 15.81
N ALA A 51 22.73 36.06 16.38
CA ALA A 51 21.50 36.28 17.14
C ALA A 51 20.24 36.11 16.29
N LYS A 52 20.25 36.60 15.04
CA LYS A 52 19.14 36.39 14.09
C LYS A 52 18.99 34.92 13.71
N LYS A 53 20.09 34.20 13.47
CA LYS A 53 20.08 32.78 13.16
C LYS A 53 19.47 31.97 14.30
N LYS A 54 19.93 32.21 15.54
CA LYS A 54 19.43 31.54 16.76
C LYS A 54 17.94 31.82 16.98
N ALA A 55 17.52 33.08 16.88
CA ALA A 55 16.12 33.45 17.05
C ALA A 55 15.21 32.83 15.98
N TRP A 56 15.70 32.69 14.75
CA TRP A 56 14.95 32.06 13.66
C TRP A 56 14.82 30.54 13.87
N GLU A 57 15.91 29.86 14.24
CA GLU A 57 15.91 28.41 14.52
C GLU A 57 15.01 28.04 15.71
N GLU A 58 14.98 28.85 16.76
CA GLU A 58 14.21 28.55 17.99
C GLU A 58 12.73 28.93 17.87
N TYR A 59 12.38 30.01 17.15
CA TYR A 59 11.03 30.60 17.24
C TYR A 59 10.31 30.80 15.91
N ALA A 60 10.97 30.68 14.75
CA ALA A 60 10.32 30.99 13.48
C ALA A 60 9.15 30.05 13.18
N LEU A 61 9.30 28.76 13.48
CA LEU A 61 8.25 27.78 13.18
C LEU A 61 7.00 27.99 14.04
N GLN A 62 7.17 28.20 15.36
CA GLN A 62 6.06 28.53 16.26
C GLN A 62 5.40 29.86 15.91
N HIS A 63 6.20 30.86 15.52
CA HIS A 63 5.68 32.16 15.11
C HIS A 63 4.82 32.06 13.85
N ASN A 64 5.31 31.36 12.83
CA ASN A 64 4.57 31.12 11.58
C ASN A 64 3.27 30.34 11.85
N LEU A 65 3.34 29.33 12.72
CA LEU A 65 2.17 28.54 13.13
C LEU A 65 1.09 29.42 13.78
N ASN A 66 1.48 30.34 14.65
CA ASN A 66 0.55 31.27 15.31
C ASN A 66 -0.08 32.25 14.31
N ILE A 67 0.70 32.79 13.37
CA ILE A 67 0.17 33.65 12.30
C ILE A 67 -0.87 32.88 11.48
N TRP A 68 -0.56 31.63 11.11
CA TRP A 68 -1.48 30.78 10.37
C TRP A 68 -2.75 30.47 11.15
N ASP A 69 -2.65 30.17 12.45
CA ASP A 69 -3.81 29.93 13.30
C ASP A 69 -4.70 31.19 13.43
N GLU A 70 -4.10 32.36 13.62
CA GLU A 70 -4.82 33.65 13.64
C GLU A 70 -5.57 33.90 12.32
N GLU A 71 -4.92 33.69 11.18
CA GLU A 71 -5.52 33.92 9.86
C GLU A 71 -6.61 32.91 9.50
N LEU A 72 -6.43 31.64 9.87
CA LEU A 72 -7.46 30.62 9.72
C LEU A 72 -8.69 30.92 10.58
N ARG A 73 -8.48 31.38 11.81
CA ARG A 73 -9.58 31.77 12.72
C ARG A 73 -10.40 32.93 12.20
N LYS A 74 -9.77 33.94 11.58
CA LYS A 74 -10.50 35.03 10.90
C LYS A 74 -11.46 34.53 9.82
N ARG A 75 -11.14 33.38 9.21
CA ARG A 75 -11.94 32.72 8.16
C ARG A 75 -12.85 31.61 8.71
N GLY A 76 -12.96 31.47 10.04
CA GLY A 76 -13.79 30.44 10.69
C GLY A 76 -13.19 29.03 10.69
N LEU A 77 -11.92 28.86 10.31
CA LEU A 77 -11.23 27.57 10.31
C LEU A 77 -10.39 27.39 11.58
N ARG A 78 -10.26 26.15 12.05
CA ARG A 78 -9.44 25.78 13.22
C ARG A 78 -8.49 24.65 12.87
N ILE A 79 -7.25 24.76 13.30
CA ILE A 79 -6.26 23.69 13.18
C ILE A 79 -6.60 22.61 14.20
N ASN A 80 -6.61 21.34 13.76
CA ASN A 80 -6.81 20.20 14.65
C ASN A 80 -5.45 19.72 15.19
N PRO A 81 -5.15 19.95 16.49
CA PRO A 81 -3.85 19.59 17.08
C PRO A 81 -3.59 18.07 17.05
N ALA A 82 -4.61 17.22 17.12
CA ALA A 82 -4.44 15.77 17.06
C ALA A 82 -4.00 15.28 15.66
N LYS A 83 -4.44 15.96 14.58
CA LYS A 83 -4.08 15.62 13.19
C LYS A 83 -2.81 16.33 12.73
N THR A 84 -2.48 17.48 13.30
CA THR A 84 -1.26 18.21 13.00
C THR A 84 -0.09 17.53 13.69
N LYS A 85 0.98 17.26 12.94
CA LYS A 85 2.22 16.66 13.43
C LYS A 85 3.40 17.52 12.97
N SER A 86 4.46 17.55 13.76
CA SER A 86 5.71 18.20 13.39
C SER A 86 6.75 17.15 12.99
N MET A 87 7.63 17.48 12.05
CA MET A 87 8.70 16.59 11.62
C MET A 87 9.95 17.41 11.31
N VAL A 88 11.09 17.02 11.90
CA VAL A 88 12.36 17.72 11.75
C VAL A 88 13.26 16.93 10.81
N ILE A 89 13.42 17.39 9.58
CA ILE A 89 14.31 16.75 8.60
C ILE A 89 15.74 17.24 8.83
N ALA A 90 16.60 16.39 9.36
CA ALA A 90 18.01 16.71 9.65
C ALA A 90 18.94 15.52 9.34
N ARG A 91 20.22 15.83 9.08
CA ARG A 91 21.28 14.81 8.90
C ARG A 91 21.91 14.36 10.23
N GLU A 92 21.76 15.16 11.29
CA GLU A 92 22.40 15.00 12.61
C GLU A 92 21.34 14.94 13.73
N GLU A 93 21.77 15.15 14.97
CA GLU A 93 20.99 15.01 16.21
C GLU A 93 19.66 15.77 16.17
N ILE A 94 18.61 15.05 16.56
CA ILE A 94 17.23 15.52 16.43
C ILE A 94 16.92 16.44 17.59
N LYS A 95 16.77 17.74 17.30
CA LYS A 95 16.22 18.68 18.29
C LYS A 95 14.73 18.43 18.46
N HIS A 96 14.32 18.18 19.70
CA HIS A 96 12.90 18.17 20.06
C HIS A 96 12.34 19.59 19.98
N GLN A 97 11.26 19.77 19.21
CA GLN A 97 10.57 21.05 19.07
C GLN A 97 9.25 21.01 19.82
N ASN A 98 9.12 21.85 20.84
CA ASN A 98 7.90 21.98 21.65
C ASN A 98 6.90 22.95 20.98
N LEU A 99 6.33 22.53 19.85
CA LEU A 99 5.34 23.34 19.12
C LEU A 99 3.96 23.23 19.77
N ARG A 100 3.26 24.35 19.88
CA ARG A 100 1.91 24.42 20.47
C ARG A 100 0.91 25.05 19.51
N VAL A 101 -0.27 24.45 19.37
CA VAL A 101 -1.41 25.02 18.64
C VAL A 101 -2.56 25.15 19.61
N GLY A 102 -3.08 26.37 19.82
CA GLY A 102 -4.23 26.57 20.72
C GLY A 102 -4.00 26.13 22.18
N GLY A 103 -2.75 26.01 22.63
CA GLY A 103 -2.37 25.54 23.97
C GLY A 103 -1.96 24.06 24.03
N GLU A 104 -2.35 23.25 23.05
CA GLU A 104 -2.01 21.83 22.96
C GLU A 104 -0.66 21.59 22.28
N LEU A 105 0.09 20.59 22.76
CA LEU A 105 1.38 20.21 22.22
C LEU A 105 1.19 19.40 20.93
N VAL A 106 1.88 19.80 19.85
CA VAL A 106 1.91 19.07 18.59
C VAL A 106 2.92 17.93 18.71
N GLU A 107 2.47 16.71 18.38
CA GLU A 107 3.35 15.54 18.38
C GLU A 107 4.41 15.65 17.28
N GLN A 108 5.67 15.39 17.65
CA GLN A 108 6.78 15.28 16.71
C GLN A 108 6.94 13.83 16.25
N VAL A 109 6.83 13.61 14.93
CA VAL A 109 6.89 12.28 14.31
C VAL A 109 8.17 12.10 13.50
N ALA A 110 8.71 10.87 13.54
CA ALA A 110 9.86 10.48 12.72
C ALA A 110 9.46 10.08 11.28
N GLU A 111 8.20 9.72 11.08
CA GLU A 111 7.66 9.32 9.78
C GLU A 111 6.25 9.89 9.62
N PHE A 112 5.99 10.49 8.46
CA PHE A 112 4.70 11.11 8.18
C PHE A 112 4.21 10.71 6.79
N LYS A 113 2.94 10.27 6.71
CA LYS A 113 2.32 9.90 5.44
C LYS A 113 1.53 11.07 4.89
N TYR A 114 2.00 11.64 3.79
CA TYR A 114 1.35 12.74 3.10
C TYR A 114 0.86 12.31 1.72
N LEU A 115 -0.46 12.42 1.48
CA LEU A 115 -1.12 12.09 0.21
C LEU A 115 -0.74 10.71 -0.36
N GLY A 116 -0.48 9.74 0.53
CA GLY A 116 -0.12 8.38 0.13
C GLY A 116 1.39 8.10 0.04
N ALA A 117 2.25 9.13 0.11
CA ALA A 117 3.70 8.99 0.18
C ALA A 117 4.22 9.14 1.61
N THR A 118 5.15 8.29 2.00
CA THR A 118 5.76 8.26 3.32
C THR A 118 7.04 9.08 3.32
N MET A 119 7.08 10.13 4.14
CA MET A 119 8.24 10.98 4.33
C MET A 119 8.94 10.59 5.61
N SER A 120 10.25 10.39 5.56
CA SER A 120 11.05 10.04 6.72
C SER A 120 11.87 11.23 7.21
N GLN A 121 12.13 11.25 8.51
CA GLN A 121 12.97 12.25 9.15
C GLN A 121 14.40 12.31 8.58
N SER A 122 14.93 11.16 8.18
CA SER A 122 16.26 11.05 7.56
C SER A 122 16.33 11.57 6.11
N GLY A 123 15.18 11.87 5.49
CA GLY A 123 15.07 12.22 4.08
C GLY A 123 15.36 11.05 3.12
N LYS A 124 15.60 9.84 3.63
CA LYS A 124 15.87 8.64 2.80
C LYS A 124 14.56 8.02 2.31
N ILE A 125 14.56 7.58 1.05
CA ILE A 125 13.40 6.98 0.37
C ILE A 125 13.16 5.50 0.73
N LYS A 126 14.08 4.86 1.46
CA LYS A 126 14.07 3.40 1.71
C LYS A 126 12.75 2.89 2.31
N ASN A 127 12.17 3.62 3.27
CA ASN A 127 10.93 3.22 3.93
C ASN A 127 9.72 3.29 2.99
N GLU A 128 9.59 4.38 2.21
CA GLU A 128 8.53 4.51 1.20
C GLU A 128 8.63 3.41 0.13
N LEU A 129 9.85 3.11 -0.31
CA LEU A 129 10.09 2.04 -1.27
C LEU A 129 9.62 0.69 -0.71
N ASN A 130 10.00 0.37 0.52
CA ASN A 130 9.59 -0.86 1.20
C ASN A 130 8.07 -0.92 1.40
N ALA A 131 7.44 0.18 1.79
CA ALA A 131 5.99 0.26 1.97
C ALA A 131 5.23 0.01 0.65
N ARG A 132 5.73 0.55 -0.47
CA ARG A 132 5.18 0.32 -1.81
C ARG A 132 5.38 -1.12 -2.28
N ILE A 133 6.57 -1.69 -2.08
CA ILE A 133 6.84 -3.10 -2.41
C ILE A 133 5.89 -3.99 -1.61
N ALA A 134 5.76 -3.77 -0.30
CA ALA A 134 4.87 -4.55 0.54
C ALA A 134 3.39 -4.42 0.13
N ALA A 135 2.93 -3.22 -0.26
CA ALA A 135 1.59 -3.02 -0.80
C ALA A 135 1.37 -3.77 -2.12
N GLY A 136 2.35 -3.70 -3.03
CA GLY A 136 2.35 -4.44 -4.29
C GLY A 136 2.33 -5.95 -4.06
N SER A 137 3.14 -6.46 -3.14
CA SER A 137 3.15 -7.88 -2.74
C SER A 137 1.82 -8.31 -2.13
N ARG A 138 1.21 -7.51 -1.24
CA ARG A 138 -0.12 -7.82 -0.68
C ARG A 138 -1.19 -7.91 -1.77
N LEU A 139 -1.21 -6.96 -2.70
CA LEU A 139 -2.13 -6.99 -3.83
C LEU A 139 -1.88 -8.22 -4.72
N PHE A 140 -0.61 -8.52 -5.00
CA PHE A 140 -0.21 -9.70 -5.76
C PHE A 140 -0.73 -11.00 -5.13
N TYR A 141 -0.47 -11.22 -3.84
CA TYR A 141 -0.94 -12.42 -3.13
C TYR A 141 -2.47 -12.45 -2.97
N ALA A 142 -3.11 -11.30 -2.75
CA ALA A 142 -4.57 -11.21 -2.68
C ALA A 142 -5.22 -11.57 -4.02
N LEU A 143 -4.71 -11.06 -5.14
CA LEU A 143 -5.19 -11.38 -6.48
C LEU A 143 -4.92 -12.84 -6.84
N ASN A 144 -3.75 -13.38 -6.48
CA ASN A 144 -3.41 -14.77 -6.74
C ASN A 144 -4.31 -15.76 -5.97
N ARG A 145 -4.83 -15.38 -4.81
CA ARG A 145 -5.69 -16.23 -3.98
C ARG A 145 -7.19 -16.03 -4.23
N LYS A 146 -7.61 -14.89 -4.81
CA LYS A 146 -9.01 -14.48 -4.96
C LYS A 146 -9.50 -14.31 -6.41
N PHE A 147 -8.71 -14.62 -7.44
CA PHE A 147 -9.23 -14.50 -8.81
C PHE A 147 -10.54 -15.30 -9.01
N LEU A 148 -10.68 -16.44 -8.33
CA LEU A 148 -11.94 -17.16 -8.13
C LEU A 148 -11.95 -17.85 -6.76
N SER A 149 -13.03 -17.69 -5.97
CA SER A 149 -13.18 -18.49 -4.75
C SER A 149 -13.51 -19.95 -5.11
N LYS A 150 -12.90 -20.90 -4.39
CA LYS A 150 -13.22 -22.33 -4.52
C LYS A 150 -14.68 -22.64 -4.23
N ASP A 151 -15.42 -21.74 -3.57
CA ASP A 151 -16.82 -21.95 -3.24
C ASP A 151 -17.76 -21.44 -4.34
N GLU A 152 -17.38 -20.36 -5.02
CA GLU A 152 -18.16 -19.75 -6.11
C GLU A 152 -18.22 -20.67 -7.33
N CYS A 153 -17.10 -21.28 -7.72
CA CYS A 153 -17.03 -22.09 -8.93
C CYS A 153 -17.74 -23.46 -8.82
N ARG A 154 -18.12 -23.91 -7.62
CA ARG A 154 -18.69 -25.25 -7.40
C ARG A 154 -20.03 -25.43 -8.07
N SER A 155 -20.81 -24.36 -8.25
CA SER A 155 -22.17 -24.41 -8.81
C SER A 155 -22.23 -24.12 -10.31
N TRP A 156 -21.11 -23.73 -10.93
CA TRP A 156 -21.13 -23.23 -12.30
C TRP A 156 -21.29 -24.32 -13.35
N ALA A 157 -22.17 -24.09 -14.33
CA ALA A 157 -22.28 -24.88 -15.54
C ALA A 157 -21.67 -24.09 -16.71
N LEU A 158 -20.34 -24.20 -16.87
CA LEU A 158 -19.56 -23.52 -17.90
C LEU A 158 -19.49 -24.31 -19.20
N THR A 159 -19.57 -23.60 -20.31
CA THR A 159 -19.25 -24.05 -21.67
C THR A 159 -17.74 -23.92 -21.95
N LYS A 160 -17.25 -24.61 -22.99
CA LYS A 160 -15.85 -24.49 -23.45
C LYS A 160 -15.44 -23.03 -23.72
N LYS A 161 -16.31 -22.26 -24.36
CA LYS A 161 -16.07 -20.83 -24.66
C LYS A 161 -15.86 -19.99 -23.40
N GLU A 162 -16.58 -20.31 -22.32
CA GLU A 162 -16.43 -19.62 -21.03
C GLU A 162 -15.14 -20.03 -20.32
N TYR A 163 -14.75 -21.31 -20.37
CA TYR A 163 -13.43 -21.76 -19.91
C TYR A 163 -12.30 -21.06 -20.63
N ASP A 164 -12.35 -20.98 -21.98
CA ASP A 164 -11.34 -20.31 -22.79
C ASP A 164 -11.23 -18.81 -22.42
N ARG A 165 -12.37 -18.15 -22.18
CA ARG A 165 -12.41 -16.74 -21.74
C ARG A 165 -11.80 -16.56 -20.34
N LEU A 166 -12.07 -17.45 -19.40
CA LEU A 166 -11.47 -17.42 -18.06
C LEU A 166 -9.95 -17.64 -18.13
N GLN A 167 -9.50 -18.65 -18.88
CA GLN A 167 -8.08 -18.92 -19.07
C GLN A 167 -7.35 -17.77 -19.79
N ALA A 168 -7.99 -17.11 -20.77
CA ALA A 168 -7.42 -15.94 -21.44
C ALA A 168 -7.25 -14.77 -20.48
N SER A 169 -8.23 -14.53 -19.61
CA SER A 169 -8.17 -13.50 -18.56
C SER A 169 -7.04 -13.78 -17.56
N GLU A 170 -6.95 -15.02 -17.07
CA GLU A 170 -5.86 -15.49 -16.20
C GLU A 170 -4.49 -15.25 -16.88
N MET A 171 -4.33 -15.65 -18.14
CA MET A 171 -3.06 -15.50 -18.85
C MET A 171 -2.66 -14.04 -19.08
N LYS A 172 -3.63 -13.12 -19.22
CA LYS A 172 -3.35 -11.67 -19.30
C LYS A 172 -2.68 -11.17 -18.01
N TYR A 173 -3.09 -11.69 -16.85
CA TYR A 173 -2.49 -11.38 -15.57
C TYR A 173 -1.12 -12.07 -15.41
N LEU A 174 -1.05 -13.39 -15.64
CA LEU A 174 0.19 -14.17 -15.48
C LEU A 174 1.33 -13.66 -16.39
N ARG A 175 1.02 -13.22 -17.61
CA ARG A 175 2.01 -12.60 -18.51
C ARG A 175 2.60 -11.32 -17.94
N LYS A 176 1.78 -10.45 -17.35
CA LYS A 176 2.27 -9.22 -16.69
C LYS A 176 3.19 -9.54 -15.52
N VAL A 177 2.81 -10.51 -14.69
CA VAL A 177 3.60 -10.98 -13.54
C VAL A 177 4.96 -11.54 -14.00
N ALA A 178 4.95 -12.39 -15.03
CA ALA A 178 6.17 -12.95 -15.60
C ALA A 178 6.99 -11.95 -16.42
N LYS A 179 6.55 -10.68 -16.53
CA LYS A 179 7.12 -9.64 -17.39
C LYS A 179 7.30 -10.11 -18.84
N LYS A 180 6.33 -10.87 -19.34
CA LYS A 180 6.32 -11.38 -20.71
C LYS A 180 5.27 -10.70 -21.57
N THR A 181 5.66 -10.31 -22.77
CA THR A 181 4.75 -9.77 -23.78
C THR A 181 4.28 -10.88 -24.73
N ARG A 182 3.42 -10.56 -25.70
CA ARG A 182 3.08 -11.50 -26.78
C ARG A 182 4.23 -11.66 -27.79
N TRP A 183 5.08 -10.65 -27.93
CA TRP A 183 6.23 -10.66 -28.84
C TRP A 183 7.30 -11.66 -28.44
N ASP A 184 7.41 -11.95 -27.14
CA ASP A 184 8.36 -12.93 -26.62
C ASP A 184 8.03 -14.38 -27.06
N ARG A 185 6.85 -14.61 -27.68
CA ARG A 185 6.37 -15.90 -28.19
C ARG A 185 6.47 -17.07 -27.19
N VAL A 186 6.53 -16.78 -25.89
CA VAL A 186 6.58 -17.78 -24.81
C VAL A 186 5.22 -18.49 -24.70
N ARG A 187 5.24 -19.82 -24.63
CA ARG A 187 4.03 -20.65 -24.45
C ARG A 187 3.37 -20.40 -23.10
N ASN A 188 2.04 -20.46 -23.05
CA ASN A 188 1.27 -20.27 -21.81
C ASN A 188 1.61 -21.33 -20.75
N THR A 189 1.92 -22.56 -21.18
CA THR A 189 2.37 -23.65 -20.29
C THR A 189 3.67 -23.28 -19.59
N THR A 190 4.67 -22.78 -20.33
CA THR A 190 5.96 -22.34 -19.76
C THR A 190 5.78 -21.25 -18.70
N ILE A 191 4.89 -20.28 -18.94
CA ILE A 191 4.60 -19.21 -17.96
C ILE A 191 3.97 -19.80 -16.69
N ARG A 192 2.99 -20.69 -16.84
CA ARG A 192 2.34 -21.35 -15.70
C ARG A 192 3.31 -22.20 -14.90
N THR A 193 4.15 -22.99 -15.56
CA THR A 193 5.19 -23.82 -14.91
C THR A 193 6.20 -22.94 -14.17
N GLY A 194 6.70 -21.87 -14.80
CA GLY A 194 7.64 -20.95 -14.17
C GLY A 194 7.06 -20.23 -12.94
N LEU A 195 5.77 -19.91 -12.95
CA LEU A 195 5.06 -19.31 -11.82
C LEU A 195 4.49 -20.32 -10.82
N LYS A 196 4.62 -21.62 -11.08
CA LYS A 196 4.00 -22.71 -10.30
C LYS A 196 2.48 -22.53 -10.11
N VAL A 197 1.80 -22.04 -11.15
CA VAL A 197 0.35 -21.81 -11.16
C VAL A 197 -0.36 -22.90 -11.96
N ARG A 198 -1.36 -23.54 -11.34
CA ARG A 198 -2.21 -24.52 -12.03
C ARG A 198 -3.22 -23.81 -12.94
N PRO A 199 -3.52 -24.36 -14.13
CA PRO A 199 -4.57 -23.84 -15.01
C PRO A 199 -5.94 -23.70 -14.31
N MET A 200 -6.67 -22.62 -14.62
CA MET A 200 -7.95 -22.31 -13.98
C MET A 200 -9.02 -23.41 -14.16
N ASP A 201 -9.05 -24.05 -15.32
CA ASP A 201 -9.95 -25.18 -15.60
C ASP A 201 -9.74 -26.34 -14.64
N HIS A 202 -8.50 -26.67 -14.29
CA HIS A 202 -8.19 -27.69 -13.29
C HIS A 202 -8.70 -27.28 -11.91
N VAL A 203 -8.58 -26.01 -11.54
CA VAL A 203 -9.04 -25.49 -10.24
C VAL A 203 -10.56 -25.56 -10.11
N ILE A 204 -11.29 -25.20 -11.17
CA ILE A 204 -12.76 -25.25 -11.21
C ILE A 204 -13.24 -26.71 -11.14
N LYS A 205 -12.68 -27.58 -12.00
CA LYS A 205 -13.02 -29.01 -12.02
C LYS A 205 -12.74 -29.68 -10.67
N ASP A 206 -11.62 -29.34 -10.03
CA ASP A 206 -11.28 -29.79 -8.68
C ASP A 206 -12.31 -29.37 -7.63
N ALA A 207 -12.80 -28.14 -7.69
CA ALA A 207 -13.80 -27.63 -6.76
C ALA A 207 -15.14 -28.35 -6.96
N GLN A 208 -15.57 -28.51 -8.20
CA GLN A 208 -16.80 -29.20 -8.57
C GLN A 208 -16.79 -30.68 -8.14
N LEU A 209 -15.68 -31.40 -8.36
CA LEU A 209 -15.56 -32.81 -7.97
C LEU A 209 -15.44 -32.98 -6.44
N ARG A 210 -14.77 -32.06 -5.73
CA ARG A 210 -14.81 -32.05 -4.26
C ARG A 210 -16.23 -31.89 -3.74
N TRP A 211 -16.98 -30.96 -4.33
CA TRP A 211 -18.37 -30.71 -3.99
C TRP A 211 -19.25 -31.92 -4.28
N LEU A 212 -19.14 -32.52 -5.47
CA LEU A 212 -19.86 -33.74 -5.84
C LEU A 212 -19.65 -34.84 -4.81
N GLY A 213 -18.39 -35.16 -4.50
CA GLY A 213 -18.10 -36.21 -3.53
C GLY A 213 -18.70 -35.89 -2.16
N HIS A 214 -18.67 -34.63 -1.74
CA HIS A 214 -19.31 -34.21 -0.49
C HIS A 214 -20.84 -34.40 -0.54
N VAL A 215 -21.51 -33.96 -1.60
CA VAL A 215 -22.96 -34.11 -1.79
C VAL A 215 -23.36 -35.58 -1.84
N VAL A 216 -22.67 -36.42 -2.61
CA VAL A 216 -23.00 -37.86 -2.74
C VAL A 216 -22.96 -38.58 -1.40
N ARG A 217 -22.03 -38.19 -0.51
CA ARG A 217 -21.87 -38.75 0.84
C ARG A 217 -22.77 -38.11 1.90
N MET A 218 -23.57 -37.10 1.57
CA MET A 218 -24.52 -36.52 2.52
C MET A 218 -25.70 -37.48 2.78
N PRO A 219 -26.31 -37.44 3.97
CA PRO A 219 -27.60 -38.09 4.22
C PRO A 219 -28.68 -37.60 3.26
N ASN A 220 -29.58 -38.50 2.86
CA ASN A 220 -30.67 -38.20 1.90
C ASN A 220 -31.65 -37.13 2.38
N ASN A 221 -31.71 -36.84 3.68
CA ASN A 221 -32.55 -35.76 4.23
C ASN A 221 -32.02 -34.35 3.88
N ARG A 222 -30.74 -34.21 3.50
CA ARG A 222 -30.13 -32.91 3.24
C ARG A 222 -30.59 -32.34 1.90
N TYR A 223 -31.00 -31.06 1.88
CA TYR A 223 -31.44 -30.38 0.66
C TYR A 223 -30.47 -30.49 -0.54
N PRO A 224 -29.13 -30.33 -0.38
CA PRO A 224 -28.22 -30.47 -1.52
C PRO A 224 -28.22 -31.85 -2.17
N LYS A 225 -28.40 -32.91 -1.37
CA LYS A 225 -28.49 -34.30 -1.84
C LYS A 225 -29.78 -34.53 -2.60
N ARG A 226 -30.91 -34.10 -2.02
CA ARG A 226 -32.23 -34.13 -2.67
C ARG A 226 -32.24 -33.36 -3.99
N ALA A 227 -31.69 -32.14 -4.02
CA ALA A 227 -31.62 -31.31 -5.22
C ALA A 227 -30.71 -31.93 -6.30
N HIS A 228 -29.64 -32.62 -5.90
CA HIS A 228 -28.79 -33.35 -6.84
C HIS A 228 -29.55 -34.52 -7.48
N GLU A 229 -30.28 -35.30 -6.70
CA GLU A 229 -31.01 -36.49 -7.14
C GLU A 229 -32.34 -36.19 -7.84
N ALA A 230 -32.89 -35.00 -7.62
CA ALA A 230 -34.15 -34.57 -8.21
C ALA A 230 -34.13 -34.67 -9.74
N ARG A 231 -35.18 -35.30 -10.28
CA ARG A 231 -35.48 -35.35 -11.72
C ARG A 231 -36.78 -34.58 -11.96
N PRO A 232 -36.71 -33.30 -12.37
CA PRO A 232 -37.91 -32.52 -12.61
C PRO A 232 -38.69 -33.12 -13.78
N GLU A 233 -40.00 -33.25 -13.60
CA GLU A 233 -40.94 -33.66 -14.63
C GLU A 233 -41.23 -32.49 -15.58
N GLY A 234 -41.43 -32.79 -16.86
CA GLY A 234 -41.77 -31.81 -17.88
C GLY A 234 -40.98 -31.95 -19.19
N THR A 235 -41.44 -31.23 -20.20
CA THR A 235 -40.82 -31.20 -21.53
C THR A 235 -39.79 -30.08 -21.62
N ARG A 236 -38.72 -30.33 -22.36
CA ARG A 236 -37.66 -29.32 -22.58
C ARG A 236 -38.01 -28.50 -23.82
N PRO A 237 -37.70 -27.18 -23.84
CA PRO A 237 -37.84 -26.36 -25.04
C PRO A 237 -37.09 -26.94 -26.25
N ARG A 238 -37.63 -26.70 -27.44
CA ARG A 238 -37.03 -27.13 -28.71
C ARG A 238 -35.74 -26.34 -28.99
N GLY A 239 -34.66 -27.02 -29.38
CA GLY A 239 -33.36 -26.41 -29.71
C GLY A 239 -32.16 -27.02 -28.96
N ARG A 240 -30.99 -26.38 -29.08
CA ARG A 240 -29.75 -26.82 -28.42
C ARG A 240 -29.89 -26.67 -26.91
N ARG A 241 -29.73 -27.79 -26.19
CA ARG A 241 -29.78 -27.82 -24.73
C ARG A 241 -28.60 -27.04 -24.15
N ARG A 242 -28.87 -26.27 -23.09
CA ARG A 242 -27.81 -25.68 -22.25
C ARG A 242 -27.03 -26.80 -21.57
N ILE A 243 -25.73 -26.60 -21.42
CA ILE A 243 -24.89 -27.53 -20.66
C ILE A 243 -25.33 -27.50 -19.20
N THR A 244 -25.45 -28.68 -18.61
CA THR A 244 -25.84 -28.84 -17.22
C THR A 244 -24.61 -28.98 -16.33
N TRP A 245 -24.75 -28.64 -15.06
CA TRP A 245 -23.70 -28.87 -14.07
C TRP A 245 -23.29 -30.35 -14.00
N ARG A 246 -24.28 -31.26 -14.11
CA ARG A 246 -24.05 -32.71 -14.10
C ARG A 246 -23.18 -33.16 -15.27
N GLU A 247 -23.39 -32.61 -16.47
CA GLU A 247 -22.56 -32.92 -17.64
C GLU A 247 -21.11 -32.48 -17.45
N ASN A 248 -20.89 -31.25 -16.94
CA ASN A 248 -19.54 -30.75 -16.65
C ASN A 248 -18.78 -31.63 -15.66
N VAL A 249 -19.45 -32.05 -14.58
CA VAL A 249 -18.83 -32.91 -13.56
C VAL A 249 -18.54 -34.30 -14.10
N GLN A 250 -19.43 -34.83 -14.94
CA GLN A 250 -19.22 -36.12 -15.60
C GLN A 250 -18.05 -36.07 -16.59
N GLU A 251 -17.91 -34.97 -17.33
CA GLU A 251 -16.75 -34.73 -18.21
C GLU A 251 -15.46 -34.60 -17.39
N ALA A 252 -15.47 -33.81 -16.32
CA ALA A 252 -14.32 -33.66 -15.41
C ALA A 252 -13.91 -34.97 -14.73
N ALA A 253 -14.87 -35.84 -14.40
CA ALA A 253 -14.62 -37.17 -13.86
C ALA A 253 -14.04 -38.12 -14.92
N LYS A 254 -14.56 -38.06 -16.15
CA LYS A 254 -14.08 -38.83 -17.31
C LYS A 254 -12.62 -38.49 -17.63
N GLU A 255 -12.25 -37.21 -17.63
CA GLU A 255 -10.86 -36.75 -17.80
C GLU A 255 -9.90 -37.33 -16.75
N ARG A 256 -10.41 -37.74 -15.59
CA ARG A 256 -9.65 -38.35 -14.50
C ARG A 256 -9.76 -39.88 -14.47
N GLY A 257 -10.26 -40.49 -15.55
CA GLY A 257 -10.38 -41.94 -15.69
C GLY A 257 -11.54 -42.56 -14.92
N VAL A 258 -12.49 -41.78 -14.43
CA VAL A 258 -13.69 -42.31 -13.77
C VAL A 258 -14.82 -42.45 -14.80
N ARG A 259 -15.27 -43.68 -15.01
CA ARG A 259 -16.43 -43.95 -15.88
C ARG A 259 -17.71 -43.34 -15.30
N ARG A 260 -18.58 -42.85 -16.18
CA ARG A 260 -19.81 -42.12 -15.84
C ARG A 260 -20.74 -42.88 -14.89
N ASP A 261 -20.87 -44.19 -15.10
CA ASP A 261 -21.70 -45.12 -14.32
C ASP A 261 -21.14 -45.40 -12.91
N ARG A 262 -19.83 -45.20 -12.71
CA ARG A 262 -19.13 -45.53 -11.46
C ARG A 262 -18.76 -44.30 -10.63
N ILE A 263 -19.22 -43.10 -11.01
CA ILE A 263 -18.86 -41.85 -10.30
C ILE A 263 -19.36 -41.87 -8.86
N GLU A 264 -20.59 -42.31 -8.62
CA GLU A 264 -21.19 -42.31 -7.28
C GLU A 264 -20.48 -43.31 -6.36
N GLU A 265 -20.23 -44.53 -6.84
CA GLU A 265 -19.43 -45.53 -6.13
C GLU A 265 -18.03 -45.00 -5.80
N ALA A 266 -17.38 -44.35 -6.77
CA ALA A 266 -16.06 -43.74 -6.56
C ALA A 266 -16.09 -42.59 -5.55
N CYS A 267 -17.22 -41.87 -5.43
CA CYS A 267 -17.41 -40.82 -4.44
C CYS A 267 -17.61 -41.38 -3.03
N LEU A 268 -18.26 -42.53 -2.88
CA LEU A 268 -18.51 -43.16 -1.57
C LEU A 268 -17.20 -43.61 -0.93
N ASP A 269 -16.28 -44.20 -1.71
CA ASP A 269 -14.93 -44.49 -1.25
C ASP A 269 -14.08 -43.21 -1.13
N ARG A 270 -13.86 -42.75 0.10
CA ARG A 270 -13.06 -41.55 0.39
C ARG A 270 -11.62 -41.67 -0.09
N THR A 271 -11.03 -42.86 -0.02
CA THR A 271 -9.62 -43.05 -0.39
C THR A 271 -9.46 -43.01 -1.90
N ARG A 272 -10.33 -43.72 -2.64
CA ARG A 272 -10.40 -43.66 -4.10
C ARG A 272 -10.75 -42.26 -4.59
N TRP A 273 -11.72 -41.58 -3.98
CA TRP A 273 -12.07 -40.21 -4.37
C TRP A 273 -10.93 -39.21 -4.15
N ARG A 274 -10.18 -39.34 -3.04
CA ARG A 274 -8.98 -38.52 -2.82
C ARG A 274 -7.94 -38.76 -3.91
N ARG A 275 -7.72 -40.00 -4.36
CA ARG A 275 -6.81 -40.29 -5.48
C ARG A 275 -7.28 -39.63 -6.77
N VAL A 276 -8.56 -39.74 -7.12
CA VAL A 276 -9.17 -39.07 -8.29
C VAL A 276 -8.96 -37.55 -8.22
N LEU A 277 -9.13 -36.94 -7.04
CA LEU A 277 -8.86 -35.52 -6.83
C LEU A 277 -7.36 -35.17 -6.89
N SER A 278 -6.49 -36.12 -6.53
CA SER A 278 -5.03 -35.95 -6.48
C SER A 278 -4.33 -36.15 -7.82
N ILE A 279 -4.97 -36.74 -8.83
CA ILE A 279 -4.36 -36.98 -10.16
C ILE A 279 -3.84 -35.67 -10.79
N LEU A 280 -4.49 -34.53 -10.53
CA LEU A 280 -4.02 -33.22 -10.99
C LEU A 280 -3.00 -32.54 -10.05
N TYR A 281 -2.79 -33.07 -8.85
CA TYR A 281 -1.73 -32.62 -7.94
C TYR A 281 -0.37 -33.24 -8.28
N THR A 282 -0.36 -34.46 -8.82
CA THR A 282 0.87 -35.19 -9.20
C THR A 282 1.49 -34.72 -10.50
N LEU A 283 0.69 -34.19 -11.45
CA LEU A 283 1.16 -33.71 -12.75
C LEU A 283 1.82 -32.31 -12.72
N TRP A 284 1.83 -31.65 -11.55
CA TRP A 284 2.29 -30.25 -11.38
C TRP A 284 3.24 -30.10 -10.17
N ARG A 285 3.97 -31.16 -9.82
CA ARG A 285 5.08 -31.12 -8.85
C ARG A 285 6.40 -30.82 -9.54
#